data_AF-A0A1W9LKB1-F1
#
_entry.id   AF-A0A1W9LKB1-F1
#
_cell.length_a   1.000
_cell.length_b   1.000
_cell.length_c   1.000
_cell.angle_alpha   90.00
_cell.angle_beta   90.00
_cell.angle_gamma   90.00
#
_symmetry.space_group_name_H-M   'P 1'
#
loop_
_entity.id
_entity.type
_entity.pdbx_description
1 polymer ?
#
loop_
_entity_poly.entity_id
_entity_poly.type
_entity_poly.pdbx_seq_one_letter_code
_entity_poly.pdbx_strand_id
1 'polypeptide(L)'
;MSTLEYVYKISEYAPSMSARIVEILPPNFSIQQEGQDHLLTAKYSRSAESSKEAPQDQAILCDVQRECDRIYFLTGLNMNPVLIHKNGLWESTQNIGLHLHVIANIASDIDRQDWKDGIALQLRLWNLANSPNQPVNVQINLLFQIIETSYPDTKDSKFYPQYKDSSISPHPRTEAKFLRHLVSHQGTIKNGQLKLYCNHIGIPVGFYDPTDVHVHQAIVSRLSVIQQEAKRIIDNSITRKMP
;
A
#
# COMPACT_ATOMS: atom_id res chain seq x y z
N MET A 1 -21.15 -13.20 -27.33
CA MET A 1 -20.91 -13.18 -25.88
C MET A 1 -21.87 -12.19 -25.28
N SER A 2 -22.67 -12.57 -24.29
CA SER A 2 -23.55 -11.62 -23.59
C SER A 2 -22.77 -10.93 -22.47
N THR A 3 -22.89 -9.61 -22.42
CA THR A 3 -22.29 -8.78 -21.36
C THR A 3 -23.34 -8.54 -20.31
N LEU A 4 -23.00 -8.80 -19.04
CA LEU A 4 -23.83 -8.43 -17.90
C LEU A 4 -23.45 -7.02 -17.45
N GLU A 5 -24.45 -6.17 -17.23
CA GLU A 5 -24.26 -4.78 -16.81
C GLU A 5 -25.00 -4.53 -15.49
N TYR A 6 -24.26 -4.01 -14.51
CA TYR A 6 -24.78 -3.62 -13.19
C TYR A 6 -24.52 -2.14 -12.99
N VAL A 7 -25.53 -1.41 -12.54
CA VAL A 7 -25.40 0.03 -12.29
C VAL A 7 -25.82 0.38 -10.88
N TYR A 8 -24.93 1.09 -10.21
CA TYR A 8 -25.02 1.48 -8.82
C TYR A 8 -25.10 3.00 -8.70
N LYS A 9 -26.01 3.50 -7.85
CA LYS A 9 -26.03 4.89 -7.40
C LYS A 9 -24.96 5.10 -6.34
N ILE A 10 -24.23 6.21 -6.41
CA ILE A 10 -23.29 6.63 -5.37
C ILE A 10 -23.81 7.93 -4.75
N SER A 11 -24.08 7.90 -3.44
CA SER A 11 -24.71 9.02 -2.71
C SER A 11 -23.74 10.16 -2.36
N GLU A 12 -22.44 9.86 -2.24
CA GLU A 12 -21.41 10.79 -1.79
C GLU A 12 -20.29 10.88 -2.84
N TYR A 13 -20.47 11.74 -3.83
CA TYR A 13 -19.46 11.93 -4.87
C TYR A 13 -19.15 13.41 -5.05
N ALA A 14 -17.89 13.78 -4.82
CA ALA A 14 -17.40 15.13 -5.02
C ALA A 14 -16.99 15.32 -6.50
N PRO A 15 -17.63 16.25 -7.26
CA PRO A 15 -17.35 16.42 -8.69
C PRO A 15 -15.89 16.73 -9.02
N SER A 16 -15.18 17.40 -8.10
CA SER A 16 -13.77 17.76 -8.23
C SER A 16 -12.82 16.56 -8.25
N MET A 17 -13.28 15.37 -7.85
CA MET A 17 -12.47 14.15 -7.79
C MET A 17 -12.74 13.20 -8.97
N SER A 18 -13.67 13.54 -9.86
CA SER A 18 -14.17 12.64 -10.90
C SER A 18 -13.11 12.17 -11.88
N ALA A 19 -12.29 13.09 -12.40
CA ALA A 19 -11.25 12.78 -13.37
C ALA A 19 -10.23 11.77 -12.80
N ARG A 20 -9.82 11.96 -11.54
CA ARG A 20 -8.83 11.10 -10.88
C ARG A 20 -9.35 9.70 -10.60
N ILE A 21 -10.66 9.57 -10.31
CA ILE A 21 -11.29 8.26 -10.10
C ILE A 21 -11.37 7.49 -11.42
N VAL A 22 -11.77 8.17 -12.51
CA VAL A 22 -11.84 7.56 -13.85
C VAL A 22 -10.48 7.00 -14.30
N GLU A 23 -9.38 7.68 -13.97
CA GLU A 23 -8.01 7.22 -14.29
C GLU A 23 -7.59 5.93 -13.57
N ILE A 24 -8.11 5.70 -12.36
CA ILE A 24 -7.71 4.54 -11.55
C ILE A 24 -8.66 3.36 -11.69
N LEU A 25 -9.85 3.55 -12.26
CA LEU A 25 -10.85 2.49 -12.39
C LEU A 25 -10.38 1.39 -13.37
N PRO A 26 -10.64 0.12 -13.06
CA PRO A 26 -10.41 -0.97 -13.99
C PRO A 26 -11.27 -0.80 -15.27
N PRO A 27 -10.88 -1.38 -16.41
CA PRO A 27 -11.55 -1.17 -17.70
C PRO A 27 -12.99 -1.69 -17.74
N ASN A 28 -13.37 -2.58 -16.81
CA ASN A 28 -14.72 -3.09 -16.69
C ASN A 28 -15.64 -2.23 -15.80
N PHE A 29 -15.11 -1.14 -15.23
CA PHE A 29 -15.86 -0.16 -14.46
C PHE A 29 -15.86 1.20 -15.15
N SER A 30 -16.97 1.93 -15.03
CA SER A 30 -17.06 3.31 -15.50
C SER A 30 -17.98 4.11 -14.59
N ILE A 31 -17.68 5.40 -14.40
CA ILE A 31 -18.55 6.32 -13.68
C ILE A 31 -19.12 7.34 -14.65
N GLN A 32 -20.42 7.59 -14.53
CA GLN A 32 -21.14 8.59 -15.29
C GLN A 32 -21.94 9.48 -14.34
N GLN A 33 -22.17 10.72 -14.74
CA GLN A 33 -23.03 11.65 -14.02
C GLN A 33 -24.36 11.78 -14.76
N GLU A 34 -25.45 11.41 -14.10
CA GLU A 34 -26.82 11.57 -14.61
C GLU A 34 -27.57 12.57 -13.71
N GLY A 35 -27.64 13.82 -14.15
CA GLY A 35 -28.20 14.90 -13.36
C GLY A 35 -27.38 15.18 -12.09
N GLN A 36 -27.99 14.96 -10.92
CA GLN A 36 -27.32 15.10 -9.62
C GLN A 36 -26.73 13.77 -9.11
N ASP A 37 -27.09 12.66 -9.74
CA ASP A 37 -26.67 11.33 -9.32
C ASP A 37 -25.39 10.91 -10.03
N HIS A 38 -24.58 10.13 -9.33
CA HIS A 38 -23.38 9.51 -9.89
C HIS A 38 -23.60 8.02 -9.98
N LEU A 39 -23.41 7.48 -11.18
CA LEU A 39 -23.68 6.10 -11.51
C LEU A 39 -22.37 5.37 -11.76
N LEU A 40 -22.13 4.31 -11.00
CA LEU A 40 -21.04 3.36 -11.23
C LEU A 40 -21.58 2.17 -12.01
N THR A 41 -21.08 1.97 -13.21
CA THR A 41 -21.40 0.84 -14.08
C THR A 41 -20.28 -0.19 -14.02
N ALA A 42 -20.64 -1.46 -13.79
CA ALA A 42 -19.73 -2.60 -13.83
C ALA A 42 -20.18 -3.59 -14.92
N LYS A 43 -19.26 -3.96 -15.83
CA LYS A 43 -19.52 -4.82 -17.00
C LYS A 43 -18.76 -6.14 -16.90
N TYR A 44 -19.47 -7.26 -17.02
CA TYR A 44 -18.86 -8.59 -16.93
C TYR A 44 -19.18 -9.43 -18.16
N SER A 45 -18.15 -10.03 -18.76
CA SER A 45 -18.30 -10.94 -19.90
C SER A 45 -18.78 -12.30 -19.41
N ARG A 46 -19.89 -12.81 -19.96
CA ARG A 46 -20.32 -14.19 -19.72
C ARG A 46 -19.45 -15.12 -20.57
N SER A 47 -18.59 -15.94 -19.94
CA SER A 47 -17.83 -16.94 -20.69
C SER A 47 -18.76 -18.03 -21.21
N ALA A 48 -18.60 -18.43 -22.47
CA ALA A 48 -19.47 -19.42 -23.12
C ALA A 48 -19.28 -20.85 -22.57
N GLU A 49 -18.18 -21.10 -21.85
CA GLU A 49 -17.78 -22.40 -21.32
C GLU A 49 -18.36 -22.68 -19.91
N SER A 50 -18.87 -21.65 -19.22
CA SER A 50 -19.51 -21.75 -17.90
C SER A 50 -21.04 -21.73 -18.01
N SER A 51 -21.60 -22.59 -18.85
CA SER A 51 -23.06 -22.73 -19.02
C SER A 51 -23.82 -23.22 -17.77
N LYS A 52 -23.14 -23.37 -16.61
CA LYS A 52 -23.77 -23.73 -15.34
C LYS A 52 -23.70 -22.69 -14.23
N GLU A 53 -22.82 -21.69 -14.29
CA GLU A 53 -22.73 -20.70 -13.21
C GLU A 53 -22.46 -19.33 -13.83
N ALA A 54 -23.53 -18.57 -14.10
CA ALA A 54 -23.36 -17.13 -14.23
C ALA A 54 -22.65 -16.63 -12.95
N PRO A 55 -21.74 -15.64 -13.03
CA PRO A 55 -21.19 -15.03 -11.81
C PRO A 55 -22.37 -14.69 -10.91
N GLN A 56 -22.41 -15.35 -9.74
CA GLN A 56 -23.50 -15.17 -8.79
C GLN A 56 -23.55 -13.68 -8.46
N ASP A 57 -24.75 -13.09 -8.42
CA ASP A 57 -24.92 -11.65 -8.17
C ASP A 57 -24.12 -11.18 -6.94
N GLN A 58 -24.00 -12.06 -5.95
CA GLN A 58 -23.17 -11.87 -4.76
C GLN A 58 -21.68 -11.65 -5.07
N ALA A 59 -21.10 -12.41 -5.99
CA ALA A 59 -19.70 -12.26 -6.38
C ALA A 59 -19.47 -10.89 -7.04
N ILE A 60 -20.41 -10.44 -7.87
CA ILE A 60 -20.35 -9.13 -8.52
C ILE A 60 -20.50 -7.99 -7.50
N LEU A 61 -21.41 -8.14 -6.53
CA LEU A 61 -21.54 -7.21 -5.41
C LEU A 61 -20.24 -7.13 -4.61
N CYS A 62 -19.60 -8.27 -4.31
CA CYS A 62 -18.31 -8.31 -3.63
C CYS A 62 -17.22 -7.60 -4.43
N ASP A 63 -17.14 -7.81 -5.74
CA ASP A 63 -16.15 -7.14 -6.60
C ASP A 63 -16.37 -5.63 -6.65
N VAL A 64 -17.62 -5.18 -6.74
CA VAL A 64 -17.97 -3.75 -6.69
C VAL A 64 -17.59 -3.16 -5.33
N GLN A 65 -17.91 -3.82 -4.23
CA GLN A 65 -17.57 -3.36 -2.88
C GLN A 65 -16.05 -3.26 -2.69
N ARG A 66 -15.29 -4.26 -3.12
CA ARG A 66 -13.82 -4.26 -3.06
C ARG A 66 -13.22 -3.11 -3.85
N GLU A 67 -13.82 -2.78 -5.00
CA GLU A 67 -13.36 -1.67 -5.82
C GLU A 67 -13.67 -0.32 -5.15
N CYS A 68 -14.84 -0.17 -4.52
CA CYS A 68 -15.16 1.00 -3.69
C CYS A 68 -14.19 1.15 -2.51
N ASP A 69 -13.85 0.06 -1.81
CA ASP A 69 -12.87 0.06 -0.71
C ASP A 69 -11.47 0.46 -1.20
N ARG A 70 -11.07 -0.03 -2.38
CA ARG A 70 -9.78 0.33 -3.01
C ARG A 70 -9.74 1.82 -3.35
N ILE A 71 -10.81 2.37 -3.90
CA ILE A 71 -10.90 3.80 -4.21
C ILE A 71 -10.86 4.63 -2.92
N TYR A 72 -11.56 4.20 -1.86
CA TYR A 72 -11.47 4.84 -0.55
C TYR A 72 -10.04 4.85 -0.02
N PHE A 73 -9.31 3.72 -0.10
CA PHE A 73 -7.92 3.67 0.35
C PHE A 73 -7.00 4.62 -0.44
N LEU A 74 -7.19 4.72 -1.75
CA LEU A 74 -6.35 5.54 -2.63
C LEU A 74 -6.67 7.05 -2.56
N THR A 75 -7.95 7.38 -2.36
CA THR A 75 -8.45 8.75 -2.54
C THR A 75 -9.07 9.36 -1.28
N GLY A 76 -9.39 8.55 -0.28
CA GLY A 76 -10.16 8.95 0.90
C GLY A 76 -11.66 9.14 0.66
N LEU A 77 -12.16 8.92 -0.56
CA LEU A 77 -13.57 9.08 -0.90
C LEU A 77 -14.34 7.79 -0.61
N ASN A 78 -15.34 7.88 0.27
CA ASN A 78 -16.20 6.75 0.57
C ASN A 78 -17.30 6.64 -0.50
N MET A 79 -17.33 5.53 -1.23
CA MET A 79 -18.39 5.24 -2.18
C MET A 79 -19.33 4.23 -1.54
N ASN A 80 -20.59 4.59 -1.37
CA ASN A 80 -21.66 3.71 -0.89
C ASN A 80 -22.52 3.29 -2.09
N PRO A 81 -22.13 2.26 -2.88
CA PRO A 81 -22.87 1.87 -4.07
C PRO A 81 -24.22 1.24 -3.72
N VAL A 82 -25.30 1.71 -4.33
CA VAL A 82 -26.65 1.14 -4.20
C VAL A 82 -27.10 0.65 -5.57
N LEU A 83 -27.33 -0.65 -5.73
CA LEU A 83 -27.75 -1.23 -7.02
C LEU A 83 -29.11 -0.63 -7.45
N ILE A 84 -29.17 -0.08 -8.67
CA ILE A 84 -30.41 0.48 -9.26
C ILE A 84 -30.93 -0.43 -10.38
N HIS A 85 -30.03 -0.92 -11.23
CA HIS A 85 -30.43 -1.75 -12.36
C HIS A 85 -29.43 -2.84 -12.72
N LYS A 86 -29.97 -3.93 -13.25
CA LYS A 86 -29.24 -5.10 -13.75
C LYS A 86 -29.73 -5.43 -15.16
N ASN A 87 -28.86 -5.37 -16.15
CA ASN A 87 -29.18 -5.64 -17.56
C ASN A 87 -30.40 -4.88 -18.09
N GLY A 88 -30.58 -3.62 -17.67
CA GLY A 88 -31.73 -2.79 -18.05
C GLY A 88 -33.05 -3.11 -17.32
N LEU A 89 -33.06 -4.07 -16.38
CA LEU A 89 -34.17 -4.30 -15.46
C LEU A 89 -33.97 -3.41 -14.23
N TRP A 90 -34.98 -2.58 -13.95
CA TRP A 90 -35.03 -1.73 -12.76
C TRP A 90 -35.37 -2.59 -11.55
N GLU A 91 -34.48 -2.61 -10.55
CA GLU A 91 -34.74 -3.26 -9.28
C GLU A 91 -35.15 -2.20 -8.26
N SER A 92 -36.44 -2.20 -7.90
CA SER A 92 -36.91 -1.43 -6.75
C SER A 92 -36.67 -2.26 -5.49
N THR A 93 -35.55 -2.02 -4.82
CA THR A 93 -35.32 -2.58 -3.50
C THR A 93 -36.11 -1.78 -2.47
N GLN A 94 -37.31 -2.27 -2.12
CA GLN A 94 -37.93 -1.85 -0.86
C GLN A 94 -37.08 -2.40 0.27
N ASN A 95 -36.30 -1.52 0.91
CA ASN A 95 -35.54 -1.85 2.12
C ASN A 95 -36.52 -2.18 3.25
N ILE A 96 -36.91 -3.45 3.36
CA ILE A 96 -37.33 -4.02 4.64
C ILE A 96 -36.03 -4.16 5.44
N GLY A 97 -35.84 -3.27 6.42
CA GLY A 97 -34.61 -3.13 7.21
C GLY A 97 -34.25 -4.36 8.03
N LEU A 98 -33.78 -5.40 7.37
CA LEU A 98 -33.27 -6.63 7.95
C LEU A 98 -31.91 -6.91 7.32
N HIS A 99 -30.88 -6.27 7.87
CA HIS A 99 -29.49 -6.53 7.52
C HIS A 99 -29.06 -7.90 8.07
N LEU A 100 -29.40 -8.97 7.36
CA LEU A 100 -28.78 -10.27 7.56
C LEU A 100 -27.52 -10.33 6.71
N HIS A 101 -26.37 -10.08 7.32
CA HIS A 101 -25.08 -10.39 6.71
C HIS A 101 -24.94 -11.91 6.61
N VAL A 102 -25.30 -12.48 5.46
CA VAL A 102 -24.86 -13.82 5.09
C VAL A 102 -23.40 -13.69 4.67
N ILE A 103 -22.50 -13.76 5.66
CA ILE A 103 -21.07 -13.76 5.44
C ILE A 103 -20.74 -15.07 4.70
N ALA A 104 -20.40 -14.98 3.42
CA ALA A 104 -19.79 -16.09 2.71
C ALA A 104 -18.54 -16.50 3.51
N ASN A 105 -18.38 -17.81 3.77
CA ASN A 105 -17.19 -18.29 4.45
C ASN A 105 -15.97 -17.80 3.69
N ILE A 106 -15.18 -16.95 4.35
CA ILE A 106 -13.85 -16.57 3.88
C ILE A 106 -13.11 -17.87 3.58
N ALA A 107 -12.44 -17.93 2.43
CA ALA A 107 -11.69 -19.11 2.03
C ALA A 107 -10.75 -19.50 3.18
N SER A 108 -10.67 -20.79 3.51
CA SER A 108 -10.00 -21.25 4.73
C SER A 108 -8.50 -20.92 4.81
N ASP A 109 -7.93 -20.48 3.69
CA ASP A 109 -6.55 -19.99 3.54
C ASP A 109 -6.40 -18.48 3.83
N ILE A 110 -7.49 -17.73 3.95
CA ILE A 110 -7.50 -16.29 4.22
C ILE A 110 -7.79 -16.07 5.71
N ASP A 111 -6.74 -15.78 6.48
CA ASP A 111 -6.85 -15.46 7.90
C ASP A 111 -7.34 -14.01 8.13
N ARG A 112 -7.84 -13.74 9.34
CA ARG A 112 -8.22 -12.39 9.77
C ARG A 112 -6.98 -11.50 9.76
N GLN A 113 -7.03 -10.43 8.96
CA GLN A 113 -6.03 -9.37 9.04
C GLN A 113 -6.06 -8.76 10.43
N ASP A 114 -4.95 -8.90 11.15
CA ASP A 114 -4.75 -8.30 12.46
C ASP A 114 -4.15 -6.91 12.27
N TRP A 115 -5.02 -5.89 12.25
CA TRP A 115 -4.61 -4.50 12.14
C TRP A 115 -4.02 -4.04 13.48
N LYS A 116 -2.79 -4.49 13.77
CA LYS A 116 -2.04 -4.04 14.95
C LYS A 116 -1.85 -2.52 14.93
N ASP A 117 -1.76 -1.94 16.13
CA ASP A 117 -1.50 -0.51 16.32
C ASP A 117 -0.29 -0.08 15.48
N GLY A 118 -0.50 0.89 14.58
CA GLY A 118 0.55 1.50 13.77
C GLY A 118 0.62 1.03 12.31
N ILE A 119 -0.06 -0.04 11.89
CA ILE A 119 0.01 -0.50 10.48
C ILE A 119 -0.52 0.56 9.48
N ALA A 120 -1.57 1.31 9.85
CA ALA A 120 -2.10 2.39 9.02
C ALA A 120 -1.05 3.50 8.80
N LEU A 121 -0.28 3.83 9.84
CA LEU A 121 0.83 4.76 9.75
C LEU A 121 1.94 4.19 8.85
N GLN A 122 2.30 2.91 9.02
CA GLN A 122 3.33 2.26 8.21
C GLN A 122 2.97 2.23 6.72
N LEU A 123 1.72 1.91 6.38
CA LEU A 123 1.23 1.94 4.99
C LEU A 123 1.24 3.36 4.41
N ARG A 124 0.88 4.37 5.23
CA ARG A 124 0.96 5.77 4.81
C ARG A 124 2.39 6.21 4.55
N LEU A 125 3.31 5.88 5.45
CA LEU A 125 4.75 6.15 5.28
C LEU A 125 5.32 5.45 4.06
N TRP A 126 4.91 4.20 3.82
CA TRP A 126 5.28 3.43 2.63
C TRP A 126 4.82 4.13 1.34
N ASN A 127 3.57 4.58 1.29
CA ASN A 127 3.05 5.31 0.15
C ASN A 127 3.80 6.64 -0.10
N LEU A 128 4.08 7.39 0.98
CA LEU A 128 4.88 8.62 0.88
C LEU A 128 6.30 8.36 0.39
N ALA A 129 6.93 7.27 0.85
CA ALA A 129 8.28 6.91 0.42
C ALA A 129 8.36 6.53 -1.06
N ASN A 130 7.29 5.97 -1.61
CA ASN A 130 7.20 5.55 -3.02
C ASN A 130 6.58 6.60 -3.94
N SER A 131 6.33 7.81 -3.43
CA SER A 131 5.77 8.89 -4.24
C SER A 131 6.76 9.33 -5.35
N PRO A 132 6.28 9.66 -6.56
CA PRO A 132 7.15 10.11 -7.65
C PRO A 132 8.01 11.31 -7.25
N ASN A 133 9.24 11.36 -7.76
CA ASN A 133 10.20 12.45 -7.53
C ASN A 133 10.61 12.67 -6.06
N GLN A 134 10.39 11.70 -5.17
CA GLN A 134 10.81 11.82 -3.78
C GLN A 134 12.35 11.81 -3.67
N PRO A 135 12.98 12.81 -3.02
CA PRO A 135 14.43 12.79 -2.81
C PRO A 135 14.88 11.58 -1.99
N VAL A 136 16.00 10.97 -2.37
CA VAL A 136 16.51 9.71 -1.78
C VAL A 136 16.68 9.77 -0.26
N ASN A 137 17.17 10.90 0.25
CA ASN A 137 17.30 11.13 1.70
C ASN A 137 15.94 11.09 2.41
N VAL A 138 14.89 11.64 1.79
CA VAL A 138 13.54 11.60 2.35
C VAL A 138 12.95 10.21 2.25
N GLN A 139 13.16 9.49 1.14
CA GLN A 139 12.74 8.10 1.00
C GLN A 139 13.35 7.22 2.11
N ILE A 140 14.67 7.32 2.33
CA ILE A 140 15.37 6.58 3.39
C ILE A 140 14.79 6.92 4.77
N ASN A 141 14.51 8.19 5.04
CA ASN A 141 13.93 8.61 6.32
C ASN A 141 12.52 8.04 6.55
N LEU A 142 11.64 8.10 5.54
CA LEU A 142 10.28 7.56 5.62
C LEU A 142 10.30 6.04 5.78
N LEU A 143 11.16 5.34 5.05
CA LEU A 143 11.31 3.88 5.18
C LEU A 143 11.91 3.49 6.53
N PHE A 144 12.86 4.27 7.06
CA PHE A 144 13.41 4.01 8.39
C PHE A 144 12.36 4.23 9.49
N GLN A 145 11.46 5.21 9.34
CA GLN A 145 10.36 5.42 10.29
C GLN A 145 9.45 4.19 10.40
N ILE A 146 9.21 3.46 9.30
CA ILE A 146 8.47 2.18 9.34
C ILE A 146 9.21 1.17 10.24
N ILE A 147 10.53 1.06 10.10
CA ILE A 147 11.36 0.18 10.94
C ILE A 147 11.33 0.63 12.40
N GLU A 148 11.49 1.93 12.65
CA GLU A 148 11.52 2.54 13.98
C GLU A 148 10.19 2.36 14.74
N THR A 149 9.04 2.41 14.06
CA THR A 149 7.73 2.14 14.70
C THR A 149 7.64 0.71 15.26
N SER A 150 8.33 -0.26 14.65
CA SER A 150 8.34 -1.65 15.11
C SER A 150 9.49 -1.97 16.07
N TYR A 151 10.59 -1.23 15.99
CA TYR A 151 11.79 -1.40 16.79
C TYR A 151 12.33 -0.04 17.26
N PRO A 152 11.67 0.62 18.24
CA PRO A 152 11.96 2.02 18.57
C PRO A 152 13.32 2.22 19.25
N ASP A 153 13.81 1.22 20.00
CA ASP A 153 15.14 1.31 20.61
C ASP A 153 16.25 0.97 19.61
N THR A 154 16.73 1.99 18.92
CA THR A 154 17.83 1.88 17.94
C THR A 154 19.19 1.51 18.55
N LYS A 155 19.30 1.49 19.89
CA LYS A 155 20.49 1.06 20.63
C LYS A 155 20.42 -0.40 21.08
N ASP A 156 19.25 -1.03 21.00
CA ASP A 156 19.11 -2.44 21.35
C ASP A 156 19.87 -3.33 20.36
N SER A 157 20.93 -3.98 20.86
CA SER A 157 21.76 -4.90 20.08
C SER A 157 21.03 -6.14 19.58
N LYS A 158 19.88 -6.48 20.15
CA LYS A 158 19.03 -7.60 19.68
C LYS A 158 18.40 -7.27 18.33
N PHE A 159 18.00 -6.02 18.12
CA PHE A 159 17.32 -5.57 16.90
C PHE A 159 18.25 -4.85 15.93
N TYR A 160 19.27 -4.18 16.47
CA TYR A 160 20.31 -3.48 15.75
C TYR A 160 21.69 -3.99 16.17
N PRO A 161 22.09 -5.21 15.74
CA PRO A 161 23.39 -5.79 16.07
C PRO A 161 24.55 -4.85 15.76
N GLN A 162 25.58 -4.88 16.62
CA GLN A 162 26.78 -4.07 16.43
C GLN A 162 27.51 -4.47 15.16
N TYR A 163 27.91 -3.47 14.38
CA TYR A 163 28.70 -3.66 13.17
C TYR A 163 30.19 -3.52 13.49
N LYS A 164 30.96 -4.59 13.27
CA LYS A 164 32.37 -4.69 13.72
C LYS A 164 33.38 -4.91 12.60
N ASP A 165 32.94 -5.29 11.41
CA ASP A 165 33.80 -5.68 10.29
C ASP A 165 33.27 -5.07 9.00
N SER A 166 34.08 -4.26 8.30
CA SER A 166 33.70 -3.61 7.05
C SER A 166 33.66 -4.54 5.84
N SER A 167 34.20 -5.76 5.94
CA SER A 167 34.20 -6.75 4.85
C SER A 167 32.89 -7.52 4.73
N ILE A 168 32.04 -7.48 5.76
CA ILE A 168 30.78 -8.23 5.84
C ILE A 168 29.63 -7.24 5.74
N SER A 169 28.54 -7.58 5.05
CA SER A 169 27.37 -6.70 5.07
C SER A 169 26.73 -6.66 6.47
N PRO A 170 26.35 -5.46 6.97
CA PRO A 170 25.66 -5.34 8.25
C PRO A 170 24.29 -6.02 8.22
N HIS A 171 23.75 -6.30 9.40
CA HIS A 171 22.36 -6.72 9.53
C HIS A 171 21.42 -5.66 8.92
N PRO A 172 20.35 -6.02 8.16
CA PRO A 172 19.54 -5.06 7.39
C PRO A 172 19.01 -3.87 8.21
N ARG A 173 18.54 -4.11 9.44
CA ARG A 173 18.10 -3.03 10.35
C ARG A 173 19.23 -2.13 10.80
N THR A 174 20.42 -2.68 11.06
CA THR A 174 21.61 -1.90 11.40
C THR A 174 22.05 -1.08 10.19
N GLU A 175 21.96 -1.65 8.99
CA GLU A 175 22.25 -0.94 7.75
C GLU A 175 21.30 0.23 7.50
N ALA A 176 19.99 -0.02 7.62
CA ALA A 176 18.97 1.01 7.50
C ALA A 176 19.19 2.16 8.49
N LYS A 177 19.60 1.83 9.72
CA LYS A 177 20.01 2.82 10.73
C LYS A 177 21.20 3.65 10.23
N PHE A 178 22.25 3.02 9.70
CA PHE A 178 23.41 3.74 9.17
C PHE A 178 23.06 4.63 7.97
N LEU A 179 22.27 4.13 7.01
CA LEU A 179 21.80 4.92 5.88
C LEU A 179 21.02 6.16 6.35
N ARG A 180 20.09 5.99 7.29
CA ARG A 180 19.35 7.11 7.90
C ARG A 180 20.29 8.11 8.58
N HIS A 181 21.30 7.64 9.30
CA HIS A 181 22.30 8.53 9.90
C HIS A 181 23.11 9.30 8.85
N LEU A 182 23.58 8.63 7.78
CA LEU A 182 24.35 9.28 6.72
C LEU A 182 23.57 10.40 6.04
N VAL A 183 22.31 10.14 5.67
CA VAL A 183 21.50 11.12 4.92
C VAL A 183 20.88 12.21 5.78
N SER A 184 20.83 12.02 7.11
CA SER A 184 20.20 12.99 8.04
C SER A 184 21.18 13.80 8.86
N HIS A 185 22.40 13.32 9.09
CA HIS A 185 23.36 14.05 9.91
C HIS A 185 24.14 15.08 9.07
N GLN A 186 24.12 16.32 9.54
CA GLN A 186 25.06 17.35 9.13
C GLN A 186 26.18 17.43 10.18
N GLY A 187 27.41 17.03 9.82
CA GLY A 187 28.57 17.18 10.69
C GLY A 187 29.52 15.97 10.72
N THR A 188 30.54 16.05 11.58
CA THR A 188 31.62 15.06 11.67
C THR A 188 31.14 13.74 12.27
N ILE A 189 31.33 12.64 11.54
CA ILE A 189 31.03 11.29 12.02
C ILE A 189 32.02 10.88 13.11
N LYS A 190 31.57 10.85 14.37
CA LYS A 190 32.35 10.37 15.52
C LYS A 190 32.15 8.87 15.81
N ASN A 191 31.09 8.26 15.29
CA ASN A 191 30.76 6.86 15.54
C ASN A 191 31.64 5.91 14.71
N GLY A 192 32.42 5.05 15.38
CA GLY A 192 33.31 4.08 14.73
C GLY A 192 32.60 3.09 13.82
N GLN A 193 31.38 2.65 14.16
CA GLN A 193 30.61 1.71 13.33
C GLN A 193 30.16 2.37 12.02
N LEU A 194 29.79 3.66 12.07
CA LEU A 194 29.39 4.39 10.87
C LEU A 194 30.58 4.60 9.93
N LYS A 195 31.79 4.79 10.46
CA LYS A 195 33.03 4.83 9.65
C LYS A 195 33.31 3.50 8.96
N LEU A 196 33.17 2.39 9.69
CA LEU A 196 33.29 1.05 9.11
C LEU A 196 32.26 0.84 7.99
N TYR A 197 31.05 1.37 8.16
CA TYR A 197 30.01 1.27 7.14
C TYR A 197 30.32 2.13 5.91
N CYS A 198 30.80 3.37 6.07
CA CYS A 198 31.29 4.17 4.95
C CYS A 198 32.36 3.43 4.14
N ASN A 199 33.33 2.79 4.84
CA ASN A 199 34.35 1.97 4.19
C ASN A 199 33.75 0.77 3.43
N HIS A 200 32.75 0.10 4.01
CA HIS A 200 32.05 -1.02 3.38
C HIS A 200 31.38 -0.66 2.06
N ILE A 201 30.69 0.48 2.03
CA ILE A 201 30.00 0.95 0.81
C ILE A 201 30.91 1.79 -0.10
N GLY A 202 32.20 1.90 0.21
CA GLY A 202 33.21 2.55 -0.62
C GLY A 202 33.09 4.07 -0.72
N ILE A 203 32.55 4.74 0.31
CA ILE A 203 32.43 6.21 0.34
C ILE A 203 33.34 6.84 1.38
N PRO A 204 33.79 8.09 1.18
CA PRO A 204 34.51 8.82 2.21
C PRO A 204 33.65 9.02 3.46
N VAL A 205 34.30 9.00 4.63
CA VAL A 205 33.65 9.34 5.89
C VAL A 205 33.33 10.83 5.88
N GLY A 206 32.06 11.19 5.80
CA GLY A 206 31.64 12.58 5.71
C GLY A 206 30.14 12.77 5.71
N PHE A 207 29.73 14.00 5.40
CA PHE A 207 28.34 14.36 5.17
C PHE A 207 27.87 13.80 3.83
N TYR A 208 26.61 13.37 3.78
CA TYR A 208 25.96 13.02 2.52
C TYR A 208 25.68 14.28 1.69
N ASP A 209 26.50 14.51 0.67
CA ASP A 209 26.24 15.53 -0.35
C ASP A 209 25.49 14.90 -1.55
N PRO A 210 24.23 15.27 -1.81
CA PRO A 210 23.49 14.76 -2.96
C PRO A 210 24.07 15.22 -4.31
N THR A 211 24.96 16.22 -4.33
CA THR A 211 25.66 16.68 -5.55
C THR A 211 26.89 15.84 -5.89
N ASP A 212 27.44 15.09 -4.92
CA ASP A 212 28.48 14.11 -5.16
C ASP A 212 27.87 12.85 -5.79
N VAL A 213 28.09 12.69 -7.09
CA VAL A 213 27.53 11.58 -7.88
C VAL A 213 27.96 10.21 -7.32
N HIS A 214 29.21 10.07 -6.85
CA HIS A 214 29.71 8.79 -6.35
C HIS A 214 29.04 8.42 -5.03
N VAL A 215 28.95 9.36 -4.09
CA VAL A 215 28.29 9.15 -2.81
C VAL A 215 26.79 8.91 -3.00
N HIS A 216 26.16 9.70 -3.88
CA HIS A 216 24.74 9.55 -4.22
C HIS A 216 24.44 8.16 -4.80
N GLN A 217 25.20 7.71 -5.80
CA GLN A 217 25.03 6.38 -6.40
C GLN A 217 25.25 5.26 -5.39
N ALA A 218 26.27 5.37 -4.53
CA ALA A 218 26.53 4.39 -3.49
C ALA A 218 25.32 4.26 -2.54
N ILE A 219 24.72 5.38 -2.11
CA ILE A 219 23.54 5.37 -1.24
C ILE A 219 22.30 4.84 -1.97
N VAL A 220 22.06 5.27 -3.22
CA VAL A 220 20.94 4.79 -4.05
C VAL A 220 21.01 3.27 -4.23
N SER A 221 22.21 2.71 -4.44
CA SER A 221 22.40 1.27 -4.59
C SER A 221 21.97 0.46 -3.36
N ARG A 222 21.99 1.07 -2.17
CA ARG A 222 21.61 0.46 -0.90
C ARG A 222 20.16 0.74 -0.49
N LEU A 223 19.42 1.55 -1.24
CA LEU A 223 18.01 1.86 -0.96
C LEU A 223 17.13 0.59 -0.92
N SER A 224 17.46 -0.40 -1.75
CA SER A 224 16.75 -1.69 -1.78
C SER A 224 16.78 -2.43 -0.45
N VAL A 225 17.86 -2.31 0.33
CA VAL A 225 18.00 -2.99 1.63
C VAL A 225 16.96 -2.47 2.62
N ILE A 226 16.81 -1.15 2.71
CA ILE A 226 15.85 -0.54 3.63
C ILE A 226 14.41 -0.73 3.14
N GLN A 227 14.17 -0.69 1.83
CA GLN A 227 12.87 -0.98 1.24
C GLN A 227 12.41 -2.41 1.55
N GLN A 228 13.29 -3.41 1.37
CA GLN A 228 12.99 -4.81 1.65
C GLN A 228 12.68 -5.03 3.13
N GLU A 229 13.46 -4.43 4.04
CA GLU A 229 13.24 -4.57 5.47
C GLU A 229 11.93 -3.90 5.93
N ALA A 230 11.63 -2.70 5.43
CA ALA A 230 10.36 -2.02 5.70
C ALA A 230 9.16 -2.82 5.16
N LYS A 231 9.27 -3.35 3.93
CA LYS A 231 8.23 -4.21 3.34
C LYS A 231 8.01 -5.46 4.19
N ARG A 232 9.09 -6.13 4.60
CA ARG A 232 9.02 -7.33 5.45
C ARG A 232 8.30 -7.05 6.77
N ILE A 233 8.50 -5.87 7.37
CA ILE A 233 7.81 -5.46 8.60
C ILE A 233 6.31 -5.26 8.36
N ILE A 234 5.93 -4.58 7.28
CA ILE A 234 4.53 -4.40 6.89
C ILE A 234 3.87 -5.75 6.63
N ASP A 235 4.51 -6.60 5.81
CA ASP A 235 4.00 -7.93 5.46
C ASP A 235 3.79 -8.80 6.70
N ASN A 236 4.74 -8.80 7.64
CA ASN A 236 4.64 -9.54 8.91
C ASN A 236 3.58 -8.95 9.86
N SER A 237 3.22 -7.68 9.70
CA SER A 237 2.19 -7.03 10.51
C SER A 237 0.79 -7.32 9.95
N ILE A 238 0.66 -7.45 8.62
CA ILE A 238 -0.60 -7.78 7.95
C ILE A 238 -0.89 -9.29 8.00
N THR A 239 0.16 -10.12 7.90
CA THR A 239 0.02 -11.57 7.72
C THR A 239 0.38 -12.30 9.01
N ARG A 240 -0.59 -12.94 9.66
CA ARG A 240 -0.32 -13.90 10.72
C ARG A 240 0.15 -15.20 10.05
N LYS A 241 1.39 -15.65 10.31
CA LYS A 241 1.75 -17.05 10.07
C LYS A 241 1.33 -17.84 11.30
N MET A 242 0.44 -18.83 11.14
CA MET A 242 0.19 -19.78 12.22
C MET A 242 1.50 -20.51 12.56
N PRO A 243 1.77 -20.76 13.86
CA PRO A 243 2.81 -21.71 14.27
C PRO A 243 2.48 -23.14 13.82
#